data_AF-A0A9E5ZNW4-F1
#
_entry.id   AF-A0A9E5ZNW4-F1
#
_cell.length_a   1.000
_cell.length_b   1.000
_cell.length_c   1.000
_cell.angle_alpha   90.00
_cell.angle_beta   90.00
_cell.angle_gamma   90.00
#
_symmetry.space_group_name_H-M   'P 1'
#
loop_
_entity.id
_entity.type
_entity.pdbx_description
1 polymer ?
#
loop_
_entity_poly.entity_id
_entity_poly.type
_entity_poly.pdbx_seq_one_letter_code
_entity_poly.pdbx_strand_id
1 'polypeptide(L)'
;MRLLTIKIKNFRSYSEQIEISTENLTTLVGKNDIGKSSILEALDIFFNKGKGTIKIDKDDVNKANLSAGNKITEIALTFDQIPSTIVIDSTNETSLEAEYLLNTNGHLEIIKRYSNGGSEKVFIKANHPTNENCSELLLKTQNALQKIINNEGIECENRTINAVMRTSIWSHNSENLDLQEFEIDVTKGETKSIWDKLESYLPLYSLFQSDRKNSDGDNEIQDPLNEAVKQIMNNGEIQETLANVARIVAEKLQEVAGLTLEKLREMNPEIADSLNPVIPPSDSLKWSDVFKKVSIAGDEDIPINKRGSGVKRLILLSFFRAEAERRRRDRNVPSVIYAIEEPETSQHTAHQKMLIRALLELSESDNTQIILTTHSPVIIKELAFNHLRLILLEDGNKVVNSILSGQLPYPSLNEVNYTAFEEITEEYHNELYGFLESEGLINDYKNGKDTIEYIRQRRNRPTLTEQKILTEYIRHQIHHPENTHNLRFSEVQLSESIGLMRVYINEQN
;
A
#
# COMPACT_ATOMS: atom_id res chain seq x y z
N MET A 1 5.53 4.52 12.12
CA MET A 1 4.73 3.32 11.83
C MET A 1 5.00 2.91 10.40
N ARG A 2 5.43 1.67 10.20
CA ARG A 2 5.67 1.09 8.89
C ARG A 2 4.66 -0.05 8.68
N LEU A 3 4.05 -0.09 7.50
CA LEU A 3 3.12 -1.14 7.09
C LEU A 3 3.90 -2.43 6.87
N LEU A 4 3.47 -3.51 7.53
CA LEU A 4 4.09 -4.82 7.49
C LEU A 4 3.27 -5.82 6.66
N THR A 5 1.94 -5.82 6.87
CA THR A 5 1.05 -6.79 6.23
C THR A 5 -0.28 -6.14 5.86
N ILE A 6 -0.79 -6.51 4.68
CA ILE A 6 -2.11 -6.16 4.16
C ILE A 6 -2.95 -7.42 4.07
N LYS A 7 -4.14 -7.42 4.68
CA LYS A 7 -5.15 -8.47 4.54
C LYS A 7 -6.43 -7.90 3.97
N ILE A 8 -6.97 -8.52 2.92
CA ILE A 8 -8.20 -8.08 2.25
C ILE A 8 -9.12 -9.27 2.09
N LYS A 9 -10.39 -9.11 2.48
CA LYS A 9 -11.43 -10.13 2.35
C LYS A 9 -12.74 -9.52 1.86
N ASN A 10 -13.44 -10.26 1.00
CA ASN A 10 -14.75 -9.87 0.47
C ASN A 10 -14.75 -8.48 -0.21
N PHE A 11 -13.74 -8.21 -1.03
CA PHE A 11 -13.57 -6.96 -1.76
C PHE A 11 -13.38 -7.23 -3.26
N ARG A 12 -14.36 -6.81 -4.07
CA ARG A 12 -14.41 -6.97 -5.52
C ARG A 12 -14.10 -8.40 -5.94
N SER A 13 -12.96 -8.64 -6.58
CA SER A 13 -12.56 -9.95 -7.06
C SER A 13 -11.95 -10.86 -5.98
N TYR A 14 -11.72 -10.36 -4.76
CA TYR A 14 -11.20 -11.13 -3.63
C TYR A 14 -12.36 -11.60 -2.75
N SER A 15 -12.80 -12.84 -2.94
CA SER A 15 -13.83 -13.48 -2.11
C SER A 15 -13.26 -13.89 -0.75
N GLU A 16 -12.19 -14.67 -0.78
CA GLU A 16 -11.45 -15.13 0.40
C GLU A 16 -10.43 -14.10 0.88
N GLN A 17 -9.93 -14.31 2.10
CA GLN A 17 -8.90 -13.45 2.66
C GLN A 17 -7.56 -13.73 1.96
N ILE A 18 -6.98 -12.68 1.40
CA ILE A 18 -5.58 -12.67 0.95
C ILE A 18 -4.71 -11.98 1.99
N GLU A 19 -3.43 -12.33 2.03
CA GLU A 19 -2.42 -11.72 2.87
C GLU A 19 -1.20 -11.34 2.04
N ILE A 20 -0.71 -10.11 2.21
CA ILE A 20 0.41 -9.55 1.45
C ILE A 20 1.40 -8.95 2.45
N SER A 21 2.61 -9.48 2.52
CA SER A 21 3.71 -8.85 3.25
C SER A 21 4.27 -7.68 2.44
N THR A 22 4.68 -6.61 3.12
CA THR A 22 5.21 -5.40 2.50
C THR A 22 6.62 -5.08 2.98
N GLU A 23 7.43 -4.57 2.07
CA GLU A 23 8.77 -4.01 2.31
C GLU A 23 8.74 -2.47 2.17
N ASN A 24 9.92 -1.84 2.23
CA ASN A 24 10.07 -0.42 1.87
C ASN A 24 9.63 -0.15 0.42
N LEU A 25 9.94 -1.06 -0.51
CA LEU A 25 9.37 -1.08 -1.86
C LEU A 25 8.72 -2.43 -2.13
N THR A 26 7.42 -2.41 -2.41
CA THR A 26 6.62 -3.60 -2.74
C THR A 26 5.98 -3.41 -4.11
N THR A 27 6.16 -4.39 -4.99
CA THR A 27 5.67 -4.38 -6.37
C THR A 27 4.73 -5.55 -6.58
N LEU A 28 3.46 -5.24 -6.82
CA LEU A 28 2.42 -6.21 -7.16
C LEU A 28 2.50 -6.52 -8.65
N VAL A 29 2.69 -7.80 -8.98
CA VAL A 29 2.87 -8.31 -10.34
C VAL A 29 1.83 -9.41 -10.62
N GLY A 30 1.33 -9.49 -11.84
CA GLY A 30 0.40 -10.52 -12.28
C GLY A 30 -0.42 -10.07 -13.49
N LYS A 31 -1.17 -10.99 -14.10
CA LYS A 31 -1.97 -10.73 -15.33
C LYS A 31 -2.91 -9.51 -15.23
N ASN A 32 -3.28 -8.97 -16.39
CA ASN A 32 -4.28 -7.89 -16.45
C ASN A 32 -5.58 -8.36 -15.78
N ASP A 33 -6.28 -7.44 -15.12
CA ASP A 33 -7.56 -7.70 -14.44
C ASP A 33 -7.50 -8.71 -13.25
N ILE A 34 -6.29 -9.10 -12.81
CA ILE A 34 -6.13 -9.98 -11.64
C ILE A 34 -6.41 -9.27 -10.30
N GLY A 35 -6.68 -7.97 -10.29
CA GLY A 35 -7.07 -7.22 -9.07
C GLY A 35 -5.94 -6.41 -8.40
N LYS A 36 -4.77 -6.26 -9.04
CA LYS A 36 -3.64 -5.44 -8.54
C LYS A 36 -4.07 -4.05 -8.08
N SER A 37 -4.77 -3.30 -8.94
CA SER A 37 -5.26 -1.96 -8.61
C SER A 37 -6.25 -1.97 -7.46
N SER A 38 -7.08 -3.01 -7.35
CA SER A 38 -8.03 -3.14 -6.23
C SER A 38 -7.33 -3.21 -4.87
N ILE A 39 -6.10 -3.73 -4.79
CA ILE A 39 -5.33 -3.70 -3.54
C ILE A 39 -4.95 -2.25 -3.18
N LEU A 40 -4.43 -1.47 -4.14
CA LEU A 40 -4.09 -0.06 -3.90
C LEU A 40 -5.33 0.77 -3.55
N GLU A 41 -6.46 0.49 -4.18
CA GLU A 41 -7.72 1.17 -3.90
C GLU A 41 -8.31 0.81 -2.53
N ALA A 42 -8.16 -0.44 -2.08
CA ALA A 42 -8.51 -0.86 -0.73
C ALA A 42 -7.70 -0.11 0.34
N LEU A 43 -6.41 0.10 0.11
CA LEU A 43 -5.58 0.92 0.97
C LEU A 43 -6.02 2.39 0.98
N ASP A 44 -6.40 2.96 -0.17
CA ASP A 44 -6.94 4.33 -0.23
C ASP A 44 -8.21 4.46 0.62
N ILE A 45 -9.12 3.49 0.51
CA ILE A 45 -10.33 3.41 1.34
C ILE A 45 -9.98 3.32 2.84
N PHE A 46 -8.98 2.52 3.19
CA PHE A 46 -8.55 2.31 4.57
C PHE A 46 -7.97 3.60 5.18
N PHE A 47 -6.98 4.23 4.53
CA PHE A 47 -6.26 5.37 5.09
C PHE A 47 -7.06 6.68 4.98
N ASN A 48 -7.76 6.92 3.87
CA ASN A 48 -8.35 8.23 3.58
C ASN A 48 -9.85 8.36 3.94
N LYS A 49 -10.47 7.40 4.63
CA LYS A 49 -11.87 7.48 5.14
C LYS A 49 -12.92 7.90 4.11
N GLY A 50 -12.81 7.41 2.87
CA GLY A 50 -13.69 7.84 1.77
C GLY A 50 -13.58 9.32 1.38
N LYS A 51 -12.57 10.04 1.89
CA LYS A 51 -12.12 11.36 1.39
C LYS A 51 -10.97 11.22 0.39
N GLY A 52 -10.50 10.01 0.15
CA GLY A 52 -9.49 9.67 -0.84
C GLY A 52 -10.01 9.77 -2.27
N THR A 53 -9.19 9.30 -3.19
CA THR A 53 -9.48 9.20 -4.62
C THR A 53 -10.57 8.15 -4.90
N ILE A 54 -10.66 7.15 -4.02
CA ILE A 54 -11.61 6.05 -4.05
C ILE A 54 -12.58 6.16 -2.87
N LYS A 55 -13.85 5.90 -3.17
CA LYS A 55 -14.91 5.78 -2.17
C LYS A 55 -15.50 4.40 -2.30
N ILE A 56 -15.60 3.70 -1.17
CA ILE A 56 -16.22 2.39 -1.14
C ILE A 56 -17.72 2.52 -1.42
N ASP A 57 -18.28 1.57 -2.17
CA ASP A 57 -19.71 1.45 -2.40
C ASP A 57 -20.20 -0.01 -2.36
N LYS A 58 -21.50 -0.20 -2.56
CA LYS A 58 -22.15 -1.52 -2.49
C LYS A 58 -21.65 -2.51 -3.55
N ASP A 59 -21.13 -2.00 -4.66
CA ASP A 59 -20.65 -2.79 -5.79
C ASP A 59 -19.20 -3.25 -5.59
N ASP A 60 -18.49 -2.68 -4.62
CA ASP A 60 -17.19 -3.17 -4.15
C ASP A 60 -17.26 -4.45 -3.33
N VAL A 61 -18.45 -4.89 -2.87
CA VAL A 61 -18.60 -6.19 -2.21
C VAL A 61 -18.48 -7.31 -3.25
N ASN A 62 -17.72 -8.37 -2.94
CA ASN A 62 -17.59 -9.51 -3.85
C ASN A 62 -18.98 -10.12 -4.14
N LYS A 63 -19.28 -10.35 -5.42
CA LYS A 63 -20.62 -10.77 -5.84
C LYS A 63 -21.00 -12.18 -5.38
N ALA A 64 -20.06 -13.12 -5.30
CA ALA A 64 -20.34 -14.47 -4.81
C ALA A 64 -20.68 -14.47 -3.30
N ASN A 65 -19.89 -13.75 -2.52
CA ASN A 65 -20.14 -13.57 -1.08
C ASN A 65 -21.44 -12.79 -0.81
N LEU A 66 -21.73 -11.76 -1.62
CA LEU A 66 -22.97 -11.02 -1.53
C LEU A 66 -24.19 -11.93 -1.77
N SER A 67 -24.12 -12.81 -2.78
CA SER A 67 -25.16 -13.83 -3.04
C SER A 67 -25.28 -14.85 -1.91
N ALA A 68 -24.20 -15.17 -1.22
CA ALA A 68 -24.19 -16.00 -0.01
C ALA A 68 -24.66 -15.25 1.26
N GLY A 69 -25.03 -13.97 1.15
CA GLY A 69 -25.51 -13.13 2.25
C GLY A 69 -24.41 -12.42 3.05
N ASN A 70 -23.13 -12.65 2.74
CA ASN A 70 -22.01 -11.96 3.37
C ASN A 70 -21.77 -10.59 2.70
N LYS A 71 -22.20 -9.54 3.39
CA LYS A 71 -22.08 -8.14 2.93
C LYS A 71 -20.90 -7.38 3.54
N ILE A 72 -20.06 -8.05 4.33
CA ILE A 72 -19.01 -7.41 5.11
C ILE A 72 -17.70 -7.51 4.34
N THR A 73 -17.21 -6.37 3.86
CA THR A 73 -15.84 -6.22 3.37
C THR A 73 -14.92 -5.95 4.55
N GLU A 74 -13.78 -6.62 4.59
CA GLU A 74 -12.78 -6.47 5.65
C GLU A 74 -11.41 -6.15 5.06
N ILE A 75 -10.79 -5.09 5.59
CA ILE A 75 -9.43 -4.67 5.26
C ILE A 75 -8.68 -4.57 6.60
N ALA A 76 -7.65 -5.38 6.77
CA ALA A 76 -6.84 -5.41 7.98
C ALA A 76 -5.37 -5.12 7.66
N LEU A 77 -4.78 -4.16 8.37
CA LEU A 77 -3.40 -3.74 8.20
C LEU A 77 -2.61 -3.96 9.49
N THR A 78 -1.42 -4.54 9.37
CA THR A 78 -0.49 -4.73 10.48
C THR A 78 0.69 -3.77 10.35
N PHE A 79 1.06 -3.10 11.44
CA PHE A 79 2.12 -2.12 11.48
C PHE A 79 3.20 -2.49 12.51
N ASP A 80 4.45 -2.26 12.13
CA ASP A 80 5.60 -2.26 13.02
C ASP A 80 6.18 -0.83 13.14
N GLN A 81 7.33 -0.71 13.82
CA GLN A 81 7.97 0.58 14.10
C GLN A 81 6.96 1.60 14.68
N ILE A 82 6.20 1.13 15.66
CA ILE A 82 5.19 1.88 16.38
C ILE A 82 5.86 2.84 17.37
N PRO A 83 5.22 3.97 17.70
CA PRO A 83 5.76 4.89 18.71
C PRO A 83 5.93 4.18 20.06
N SER A 84 7.08 4.40 20.72
CA SER A 84 7.36 3.84 22.05
C SER A 84 6.41 4.39 23.11
N THR A 85 6.00 5.65 22.94
CA THR A 85 5.00 6.32 23.76
C THR A 85 3.92 6.91 22.89
N ILE A 86 2.68 6.81 23.36
CA ILE A 86 1.49 7.39 22.76
C ILE A 86 0.64 8.05 23.84
N VAL A 87 -0.19 8.99 23.41
CA VAL A 87 -1.11 9.70 24.28
C VAL A 87 -2.53 9.26 23.92
N ILE A 88 -3.11 8.40 24.76
CA ILE A 88 -4.42 7.76 24.52
C ILE A 88 -5.55 8.55 25.20
N ASP A 89 -5.42 8.81 26.50
CA ASP A 89 -6.47 9.40 27.34
C ASP A 89 -5.97 10.69 28.02
N SER A 90 -6.18 11.85 27.39
CA SER A 90 -5.71 13.19 27.83
C SER A 90 -4.24 13.50 27.51
N THR A 91 -3.47 14.11 28.41
CA THR A 91 -2.06 14.52 28.20
C THR A 91 -1.04 13.49 28.70
N ASN A 92 -1.49 12.34 29.21
CA ASN A 92 -0.60 11.34 29.80
C ASN A 92 -0.05 10.40 28.72
N GLU A 93 1.26 10.16 28.78
CA GLU A 93 1.96 9.21 27.94
C GLU A 93 1.77 7.78 28.48
N THR A 94 1.53 6.84 27.58
CA THR A 94 1.45 5.39 27.80
C THR A 94 2.08 4.68 26.59
N SER A 95 2.08 3.35 26.53
CA SER A 95 2.50 2.60 25.34
C SER A 95 1.41 1.63 24.87
N LEU A 96 1.44 1.26 23.60
CA LEU A 96 0.51 0.26 23.05
C LEU A 96 0.66 -1.10 23.74
N GLU A 97 1.89 -1.44 24.12
CA GLU A 97 2.20 -2.67 24.85
C GLU A 97 1.60 -2.65 26.26
N ALA A 98 1.79 -1.55 27.01
CA ALA A 98 1.26 -1.40 28.36
C ALA A 98 -0.27 -1.41 28.42
N GLU A 99 -0.92 -1.10 27.30
CA GLU A 99 -2.38 -1.08 27.13
C GLU A 99 -2.92 -2.37 26.50
N TYR A 100 -2.07 -3.37 26.27
CA TYR A 100 -2.44 -4.65 25.61
C TYR A 100 -3.16 -4.44 24.27
N LEU A 101 -2.63 -3.53 23.44
CA LEU A 101 -3.15 -3.17 22.11
C LEU A 101 -2.33 -3.75 20.95
N LEU A 102 -1.35 -4.63 21.26
CA LEU A 102 -0.51 -5.31 20.26
C LEU A 102 -0.92 -6.76 20.11
N ASN A 103 -0.78 -7.31 18.91
CA ASN A 103 -1.02 -8.73 18.65
C ASN A 103 0.09 -9.61 19.27
N THR A 104 -0.04 -10.92 19.10
CA THR A 104 0.90 -11.93 19.65
C THR A 104 2.34 -11.77 19.15
N ASN A 105 2.54 -11.09 18.02
CA ASN A 105 3.85 -10.80 17.44
C ASN A 105 4.40 -9.43 17.88
N GLY A 106 3.71 -8.70 18.76
CA GLY A 106 4.11 -7.36 19.19
C GLY A 106 3.87 -6.28 18.14
N HIS A 107 2.93 -6.48 17.21
CA HIS A 107 2.59 -5.53 16.15
C HIS A 107 1.18 -4.96 16.34
N LEU A 108 0.95 -3.76 15.80
CA LEU A 108 -0.37 -3.12 15.83
C LEU A 108 -1.19 -3.61 14.62
N GLU A 109 -2.26 -4.38 14.86
CA GLU A 109 -3.15 -4.89 13.81
C GLU A 109 -4.51 -4.17 13.87
N ILE A 110 -4.83 -3.41 12.82
CA ILE A 110 -6.06 -2.62 12.72
C ILE A 110 -6.94 -3.24 11.64
N ILE A 111 -8.20 -3.52 11.99
CA ILE A 111 -9.20 -4.11 11.11
C ILE A 111 -10.31 -3.09 10.86
N LYS A 112 -10.59 -2.77 9.59
CA LYS A 112 -11.75 -1.97 9.18
C LYS A 112 -12.75 -2.86 8.47
N ARG A 113 -13.99 -2.86 8.97
CA ARG A 113 -15.13 -3.57 8.39
C ARG A 113 -16.13 -2.60 7.80
N TYR A 114 -16.53 -2.84 6.56
CA TYR A 114 -17.49 -2.03 5.82
C TYR A 114 -18.72 -2.87 5.52
N SER A 115 -19.86 -2.47 6.06
CA SER A 115 -21.12 -3.18 5.82
C SER A 115 -21.76 -2.67 4.54
N ASN A 116 -21.78 -3.49 3.50
CA ASN A 116 -22.43 -3.21 2.22
C ASN A 116 -21.98 -1.87 1.57
N GLY A 117 -20.68 -1.58 1.62
CA GLY A 117 -20.12 -0.30 1.14
C GLY A 117 -20.52 0.93 1.96
N GLY A 118 -20.99 0.73 3.20
CA GLY A 118 -21.37 1.78 4.13
C GLY A 118 -20.21 2.26 5.00
N SER A 119 -20.56 2.86 6.14
CA SER A 119 -19.59 3.36 7.12
C SER A 119 -18.71 2.24 7.69
N GLU A 120 -17.48 2.59 8.00
CA GLU A 120 -16.51 1.73 8.65
C GLU A 120 -16.85 1.46 10.12
N LYS A 121 -16.54 0.24 10.57
CA LYS A 121 -16.26 -0.08 11.98
C LYS A 121 -14.79 -0.42 12.10
N VAL A 122 -14.13 0.08 13.13
CA VAL A 122 -12.71 -0.09 13.35
C VAL A 122 -12.47 -0.94 14.58
N PHE A 123 -11.58 -1.93 14.45
CA PHE A 123 -11.17 -2.83 15.51
C PHE A 123 -9.65 -2.85 15.61
N ILE A 124 -9.14 -3.04 16.82
CA ILE A 124 -7.73 -3.38 17.06
C ILE A 124 -7.69 -4.85 17.46
N LYS A 125 -6.96 -5.67 16.70
CA LYS A 125 -6.74 -7.07 17.04
C LYS A 125 -5.49 -7.17 17.90
N ALA A 126 -5.66 -7.56 19.17
CA ALA A 126 -4.59 -7.57 20.15
C ALA A 126 -4.59 -8.86 20.99
N ASN A 127 -3.43 -9.21 21.54
CA ASN A 127 -3.30 -10.22 22.58
C ASN A 127 -3.74 -9.60 23.92
N HIS A 128 -5.04 -9.63 24.18
CA HIS A 128 -5.68 -8.86 25.24
C HIS A 128 -6.03 -9.75 26.44
N PRO A 129 -5.98 -9.23 27.68
CA PRO A 129 -6.52 -9.91 28.85
C PRO A 129 -7.99 -10.27 28.67
N THR A 130 -8.38 -11.51 28.99
CA THR A 130 -9.78 -11.97 28.87
C THR A 130 -10.39 -12.41 30.19
N ASN A 131 -9.64 -12.39 31.29
CA ASN A 131 -10.17 -12.62 32.63
C ASN A 131 -11.36 -11.67 32.92
N GLU A 132 -12.35 -12.17 33.67
CA GLU A 132 -13.58 -11.46 34.07
C GLU A 132 -13.31 -10.06 34.64
N ASN A 133 -12.22 -9.87 35.39
CA ASN A 133 -11.85 -8.59 35.99
C ASN A 133 -11.12 -7.62 35.04
N CYS A 134 -10.55 -8.11 33.94
CA CYS A 134 -9.60 -7.36 33.10
C CYS A 134 -10.05 -7.16 31.64
N SER A 135 -11.01 -7.94 31.14
CA SER A 135 -11.37 -8.02 29.71
C SER A 135 -11.99 -6.77 29.11
N GLU A 136 -12.63 -5.93 29.92
CA GLU A 136 -13.35 -4.75 29.44
C GLU A 136 -12.75 -3.43 29.93
N LEU A 137 -11.56 -3.41 30.51
CA LEU A 137 -11.04 -2.21 31.17
C LEU A 137 -10.92 -1.00 30.22
N LEU A 138 -10.61 -1.23 28.94
CA LEU A 138 -10.56 -0.18 27.91
C LEU A 138 -11.94 0.42 27.60
N LEU A 139 -13.03 -0.32 27.85
CA LEU A 139 -14.41 0.11 27.62
C LEU A 139 -15.04 0.80 28.84
N LYS A 140 -14.37 0.75 30.01
CA LYS A 140 -14.91 1.26 31.27
C LYS A 140 -14.61 2.74 31.47
N THR A 141 -15.61 3.46 31.97
CA THR A 141 -15.46 4.86 32.39
C THR A 141 -14.50 4.97 33.57
N GLN A 142 -13.92 6.16 33.76
CA GLN A 142 -13.04 6.47 34.89
C GLN A 142 -13.64 6.08 36.26
N ASN A 143 -14.92 6.39 36.49
CA ASN A 143 -15.61 6.06 37.74
C ASN A 143 -15.74 4.54 37.95
N ALA A 144 -15.88 3.77 36.87
CA ALA A 144 -15.94 2.32 36.95
C ALA A 144 -14.56 1.72 37.29
N LEU A 145 -13.47 2.25 36.71
CA LEU A 145 -12.10 1.86 37.07
C LEU A 145 -11.78 2.13 38.55
N GLN A 146 -12.15 3.32 39.05
CA GLN A 146 -11.98 3.66 40.47
C GLN A 146 -12.73 2.70 41.40
N LYS A 147 -13.92 2.24 41.02
CA LYS A 147 -14.69 1.25 41.81
C LYS A 147 -13.99 -0.09 41.88
N ILE A 148 -13.40 -0.56 40.79
CA ILE A 148 -12.63 -1.82 40.76
C ILE A 148 -11.44 -1.71 41.73
N ILE A 149 -10.66 -0.63 41.62
CA ILE A 149 -9.52 -0.36 42.50
C ILE A 149 -9.92 -0.34 43.98
N ASN A 150 -11.05 0.29 44.32
CA ASN A 150 -11.52 0.36 45.69
C ASN A 150 -12.03 -0.97 46.23
N ASN A 151 -12.74 -1.74 45.41
CA ASN A 151 -13.33 -3.02 45.83
C ASN A 151 -12.25 -4.10 46.05
N GLU A 152 -11.21 -4.10 45.23
CA GLU A 152 -10.11 -5.08 45.30
C GLU A 152 -8.93 -4.59 46.15
N GLY A 153 -8.95 -3.35 46.62
CA GLY A 153 -7.88 -2.79 47.46
C GLY A 153 -6.56 -2.61 46.72
N ILE A 154 -6.61 -2.27 45.43
CA ILE A 154 -5.44 -2.16 44.55
C ILE A 154 -4.66 -0.87 44.85
N GLU A 155 -3.35 -0.97 44.99
CA GLU A 155 -2.46 0.21 45.02
C GLU A 155 -2.39 0.85 43.62
N CYS A 156 -2.71 2.13 43.54
CA CYS A 156 -2.71 2.89 42.30
C CYS A 156 -2.16 4.29 42.56
N GLU A 157 -1.08 4.65 41.86
CA GLU A 157 -0.37 5.93 42.03
C GLU A 157 -1.26 7.14 41.73
N ASN A 158 -2.10 7.04 40.70
CA ASN A 158 -2.98 8.12 40.31
C ASN A 158 -4.34 7.61 39.80
N ARG A 159 -5.39 7.91 40.58
CA ARG A 159 -6.77 7.50 40.31
C ARG A 159 -7.53 8.48 39.40
N THR A 160 -6.88 9.53 38.92
CA THR A 160 -7.47 10.45 37.93
C THR A 160 -7.05 10.15 36.50
N ILE A 161 -6.13 9.20 36.29
CA ILE A 161 -5.57 8.86 34.98
C ILE A 161 -5.99 7.44 34.62
N ASN A 162 -6.79 7.28 33.55
CA ASN A 162 -7.32 5.99 33.13
C ASN A 162 -6.22 4.98 32.80
N ALA A 163 -5.19 5.38 32.05
CA ALA A 163 -4.04 4.52 31.73
C ALA A 163 -3.38 3.94 33.00
N VAL A 164 -3.03 4.79 33.97
CA VAL A 164 -2.41 4.37 35.24
C VAL A 164 -3.32 3.42 36.02
N MET A 165 -4.63 3.70 36.05
CA MET A 165 -5.59 2.80 36.70
C MET A 165 -5.67 1.44 36.02
N ARG A 166 -5.74 1.38 34.68
CA ARG A 166 -5.76 0.12 33.93
C ARG A 166 -4.49 -0.68 34.15
N THR A 167 -3.32 -0.03 34.06
CA THR A 167 -2.02 -0.66 34.35
C THR A 167 -1.98 -1.22 35.78
N SER A 168 -2.51 -0.50 36.76
CA SER A 168 -2.57 -0.97 38.16
C SER A 168 -3.44 -2.21 38.31
N ILE A 169 -4.62 -2.23 37.65
CA ILE A 169 -5.54 -3.38 37.70
C ILE A 169 -4.94 -4.61 36.99
N TRP A 170 -4.34 -4.43 35.80
CA TRP A 170 -3.66 -5.52 35.11
C TRP A 170 -2.45 -6.05 35.89
N SER A 171 -1.66 -5.17 36.51
CA SER A 171 -0.51 -5.57 37.31
C SER A 171 -0.92 -6.39 38.53
N HIS A 172 -2.03 -6.01 39.18
CA HIS A 172 -2.60 -6.75 40.31
C HIS A 172 -3.04 -8.18 39.89
N ASN A 173 -3.58 -8.32 38.68
CA ASN A 173 -4.06 -9.59 38.14
C ASN A 173 -3.03 -10.29 37.23
N SER A 174 -1.74 -9.93 37.32
CA SER A 174 -0.69 -10.36 36.38
C SER A 174 -0.49 -11.88 36.29
N GLU A 175 -0.74 -12.61 37.38
CA GLU A 175 -0.65 -14.09 37.39
C GLU A 175 -1.80 -14.78 36.63
N ASN A 176 -2.89 -14.07 36.31
CA ASN A 176 -4.09 -14.66 35.73
C ASN A 176 -4.82 -13.72 34.75
N LEU A 177 -4.10 -13.15 33.78
CA LEU A 177 -4.68 -12.26 32.77
C LEU A 177 -5.46 -13.00 31.67
N ASP A 178 -5.19 -14.30 31.47
CA ASP A 178 -5.76 -15.11 30.39
C ASP A 178 -5.68 -14.40 29.02
N LEU A 179 -4.46 -14.15 28.53
CA LEU A 179 -4.25 -13.44 27.27
C LEU A 179 -4.74 -14.28 26.07
N GLN A 180 -5.58 -13.68 25.23
CA GLN A 180 -6.06 -14.28 23.98
C GLN A 180 -6.14 -13.22 22.88
N GLU A 181 -6.11 -13.67 21.62
CA GLU A 181 -6.41 -12.78 20.50
C GLU A 181 -7.86 -12.30 20.56
N PHE A 182 -8.04 -10.99 20.71
CA PHE A 182 -9.35 -10.36 20.83
C PHE A 182 -9.42 -9.12 19.93
N GLU A 183 -10.62 -8.86 19.39
CA GLU A 183 -10.88 -7.68 18.56
C GLU A 183 -11.60 -6.61 19.38
N ILE A 184 -10.89 -5.53 19.67
CA ILE A 184 -11.39 -4.41 20.48
C ILE A 184 -12.08 -3.42 19.53
N ASP A 185 -13.40 -3.22 19.65
CA ASP A 185 -14.13 -2.19 18.89
C ASP A 185 -13.74 -0.80 19.40
N VAL A 186 -13.11 -0.01 18.52
CA VAL A 186 -12.65 1.35 18.82
C VAL A 186 -13.48 2.42 18.11
N THR A 187 -14.66 2.04 17.61
CA THR A 187 -15.55 2.95 16.86
C THR A 187 -16.45 3.80 17.79
N LYS A 188 -16.73 3.32 19.00
CA LYS A 188 -17.73 3.92 19.92
C LYS A 188 -17.30 3.81 21.39
N GLY A 189 -17.82 4.70 22.23
CA GLY A 189 -17.57 4.68 23.67
C GLY A 189 -16.22 5.30 24.04
N GLU A 190 -15.68 4.88 25.18
CA GLU A 190 -14.39 5.35 25.70
C GLU A 190 -13.21 4.98 24.79
N THR A 191 -13.30 3.87 24.05
CA THR A 191 -12.23 3.42 23.13
C THR A 191 -12.09 4.29 21.88
N LYS A 192 -13.04 5.19 21.62
CA LYS A 192 -13.00 6.07 20.44
C LYS A 192 -11.85 7.09 20.52
N SER A 193 -11.55 7.61 21.72
CA SER A 193 -10.40 8.52 21.92
C SER A 193 -9.09 7.86 21.50
N ILE A 194 -8.95 6.55 21.79
CA ILE A 194 -7.81 5.72 21.44
C ILE A 194 -7.62 5.72 19.92
N TRP A 195 -8.69 5.46 19.17
CA TRP A 195 -8.64 5.47 17.71
C TRP A 195 -8.31 6.85 17.15
N ASP A 196 -9.00 7.89 17.62
CA ASP A 196 -8.80 9.27 17.13
C ASP A 196 -7.33 9.73 17.34
N LYS A 197 -6.66 9.25 18.39
CA LYS A 197 -5.23 9.49 18.63
C LYS A 197 -4.32 8.58 17.82
N LEU A 198 -4.58 7.27 17.79
CA LEU A 198 -3.78 6.32 17.03
C LEU A 198 -3.71 6.65 15.55
N GLU A 199 -4.81 7.12 15.00
CA GLU A 199 -4.91 7.50 13.60
C GLU A 199 -3.93 8.61 13.21
N SER A 200 -3.61 9.53 14.12
CA SER A 200 -2.62 10.59 13.86
C SER A 200 -1.19 10.07 13.65
N TYR A 201 -0.92 8.82 14.06
CA TYR A 201 0.37 8.15 13.87
C TYR A 201 0.41 7.27 12.63
N LEU A 202 -0.72 7.04 11.97
CA LEU A 202 -0.76 6.27 10.72
C LEU A 202 -0.02 7.03 9.61
N PRO A 203 0.67 6.31 8.71
CA PRO A 203 1.30 6.95 7.56
C PRO A 203 0.25 7.59 6.64
N LEU A 204 0.63 8.70 6.03
CA LEU A 204 -0.11 9.31 4.93
C LEU A 204 -0.12 8.35 3.74
N TYR A 205 -1.26 8.19 3.09
CA TYR A 205 -1.39 7.31 1.93
C TYR A 205 -1.79 8.12 0.70
N SER A 206 -1.03 7.94 -0.37
CA SER A 206 -1.14 8.75 -1.58
C SER A 206 -1.18 7.86 -2.80
N LEU A 207 -2.35 7.77 -3.41
CA LEU A 207 -2.60 6.95 -4.61
C LEU A 207 -2.42 7.77 -5.89
N PHE A 208 -1.52 7.33 -6.76
CA PHE A 208 -1.26 7.86 -8.10
C PHE A 208 -1.78 6.86 -9.13
N GLN A 209 -2.83 7.23 -9.88
CA GLN A 209 -3.43 6.37 -10.91
C GLN A 209 -3.02 6.80 -12.32
N SER A 210 -2.78 5.83 -13.21
CA SER A 210 -2.34 6.06 -14.60
C SER A 210 -3.46 6.50 -15.56
N ASP A 211 -4.71 6.05 -15.32
CA ASP A 211 -5.74 5.92 -16.38
C ASP A 211 -7.06 6.70 -16.17
N ARG A 212 -7.03 7.89 -15.53
CA ARG A 212 -8.25 8.74 -15.44
C ARG A 212 -8.41 9.71 -16.63
N LYS A 213 -9.68 10.01 -16.94
CA LYS A 213 -10.14 10.80 -18.10
C LYS A 213 -9.45 12.17 -18.17
N ASN A 214 -8.69 12.39 -19.26
CA ASN A 214 -8.18 13.71 -19.70
C ASN A 214 -9.31 14.76 -19.67
N SER A 215 -9.47 15.42 -18.54
CA SER A 215 -10.42 16.50 -18.33
C SER A 215 -9.72 17.64 -17.63
N ASP A 216 -10.29 18.86 -17.68
CA ASP A 216 -9.66 20.05 -17.13
C ASP A 216 -9.37 19.96 -15.60
N GLY A 217 -9.85 18.90 -14.92
CA GLY A 217 -9.53 18.54 -13.54
C GLY A 217 -8.67 17.27 -13.39
N ASP A 218 -7.79 16.94 -14.35
CA ASP A 218 -6.90 15.77 -14.24
C ASP A 218 -6.10 15.75 -12.94
N ASN A 219 -6.34 14.70 -12.16
CA ASN A 219 -5.69 14.44 -10.89
C ASN A 219 -4.20 14.07 -11.07
N GLU A 220 -3.77 13.47 -12.18
CA GLU A 220 -2.41 12.89 -12.34
C GLU A 220 -1.25 13.85 -12.02
N ILE A 221 -1.37 15.15 -12.31
CA ILE A 221 -0.34 16.16 -12.01
C ILE A 221 -0.71 17.04 -10.80
N GLN A 222 -2.00 17.13 -10.48
CA GLN A 222 -2.43 17.80 -9.25
C GLN A 222 -2.13 16.94 -8.02
N ASP A 223 -2.18 15.61 -8.13
CA ASP A 223 -1.95 14.66 -7.04
C ASP A 223 -0.56 14.80 -6.42
N PRO A 224 0.55 14.91 -7.19
CA PRO A 224 1.87 15.19 -6.62
C PRO A 224 1.93 16.49 -5.80
N LEU A 225 1.33 17.58 -6.31
CA LEU A 225 1.37 18.88 -5.64
C LEU A 225 0.43 18.93 -4.44
N ASN A 226 -0.78 18.37 -4.57
CA ASN A 226 -1.73 18.20 -3.48
C ASN A 226 -1.13 17.35 -2.37
N GLU A 227 -0.35 16.33 -2.72
CA GLU A 227 0.38 15.52 -1.76
C GLU A 227 1.46 16.33 -1.04
N ALA A 228 2.29 17.08 -1.78
CA ALA A 228 3.25 17.98 -1.16
C ALA A 228 2.58 18.95 -0.18
N VAL A 229 1.42 19.52 -0.55
CA VAL A 229 0.61 20.38 0.32
C VAL A 229 0.16 19.62 1.57
N LYS A 230 -0.37 18.40 1.46
CA LYS A 230 -0.79 17.59 2.63
C LYS A 230 0.36 17.37 3.60
N GLN A 231 1.55 17.02 3.09
CA GLN A 231 2.73 16.79 3.92
C GLN A 231 3.19 18.07 4.61
N ILE A 232 3.20 19.20 3.90
CA ILE A 232 3.52 20.52 4.47
C ILE A 232 2.52 20.88 5.57
N MET A 233 1.22 20.66 5.35
CA MET A 233 0.16 20.94 6.33
C MET A 233 0.22 20.06 7.59
N ASN A 234 0.90 18.91 7.52
CA ASN A 234 1.13 18.02 8.66
C ASN A 234 2.42 18.33 9.43
N ASN A 235 3.14 19.41 9.07
CA ASN A 235 4.25 19.91 9.86
C ASN A 235 3.74 20.70 11.08
N GLY A 236 4.27 20.38 12.27
CA GLY A 236 3.82 20.98 13.53
C GLY A 236 3.99 22.51 13.62
N GLU A 237 5.09 23.07 13.09
CA GLU A 237 5.35 24.52 13.10
C GLU A 237 4.33 25.28 12.22
N ILE A 238 3.98 24.68 11.08
CA ILE A 238 2.97 25.23 10.17
C ILE A 238 1.59 25.16 10.82
N GLN A 239 1.24 24.06 11.48
CA GLN A 239 -0.03 23.93 12.20
C GLN A 239 -0.18 24.98 13.32
N GLU A 240 0.88 25.23 14.09
CA GLU A 240 0.88 26.26 15.13
C GLU A 240 0.68 27.66 14.54
N THR A 241 1.35 27.95 13.43
CA THR A 241 1.20 29.22 12.72
C THR A 241 -0.22 29.41 12.19
N LEU A 242 -0.80 28.38 11.58
CA LEU A 242 -2.19 28.41 11.06
C LEU A 242 -3.21 28.56 12.19
N ALA A 243 -2.98 27.93 13.34
CA ALA A 243 -3.81 28.09 14.53
C ALA A 243 -3.77 29.53 15.05
N ASN A 244 -2.59 30.16 15.05
CA ASN A 244 -2.44 31.57 15.41
C ASN A 244 -3.19 32.50 14.44
N VAL A 245 -3.08 32.26 13.12
CA VAL A 245 -3.84 33.03 12.11
C VAL A 245 -5.34 32.86 12.32
N ALA A 246 -5.81 31.62 12.54
CA ALA A 246 -7.22 31.34 12.79
C ALA A 246 -7.75 32.09 14.03
N ARG A 247 -6.96 32.14 15.11
CA ARG A 247 -7.31 32.89 16.33
C ARG A 247 -7.47 34.38 16.04
N ILE A 248 -6.51 34.99 15.33
CA ILE A 248 -6.57 36.42 14.98
C ILE A 248 -7.80 36.74 14.13
N VAL A 249 -8.12 35.89 13.14
CA VAL A 249 -9.30 36.06 12.29
C VAL A 249 -10.59 35.93 13.09
N ALA A 250 -10.68 34.95 13.99
CA ALA A 250 -11.84 34.74 14.85
C ALA A 250 -12.10 35.96 15.76
N GLU A 251 -11.06 36.49 16.40
CA GLU A 251 -11.14 37.71 17.23
C GLU A 251 -11.68 38.91 16.43
N LYS A 252 -11.19 39.11 15.20
CA LYS A 252 -11.64 40.19 14.32
C LYS A 252 -13.08 40.01 13.83
N LEU A 253 -13.49 38.79 13.50
CA LEU A 253 -14.87 38.50 13.11
C LEU A 253 -15.84 38.73 14.28
N GLN A 254 -15.42 38.40 15.50
CA GLN A 254 -16.21 38.62 16.70
C GLN A 254 -16.41 40.11 16.99
N GLU A 255 -15.36 40.92 16.80
CA GLU A 255 -15.44 42.39 16.88
C GLU A 255 -16.46 42.95 15.88
N VAL A 256 -16.37 42.56 14.60
CA VAL A 256 -17.27 43.02 13.55
C VAL A 256 -18.71 42.56 13.79
N ALA A 257 -18.91 41.30 14.18
CA ALA A 257 -20.24 40.77 14.46
C ALA A 257 -20.89 41.45 15.68
N GLY A 258 -20.10 41.73 16.72
CA GLY A 258 -20.54 42.48 17.89
C GLY A 258 -21.00 43.89 17.54
N LEU A 259 -20.18 44.63 16.79
CA LEU A 259 -20.54 45.98 16.29
C LEU A 259 -21.80 45.95 15.41
N THR A 260 -21.94 44.93 14.57
CA THR A 260 -23.11 44.77 13.70
C THR A 260 -24.39 44.52 14.52
N LEU A 261 -24.31 43.68 15.56
CA LEU A 261 -25.44 43.43 16.46
C LEU A 261 -25.79 44.64 17.32
N GLU A 262 -24.81 45.42 17.78
CA GLU A 262 -25.07 46.70 18.45
C GLU A 262 -25.82 47.68 17.55
N LYS A 263 -25.35 47.84 16.30
CA LYS A 263 -26.01 48.71 15.31
C LYS A 263 -27.40 48.22 14.94
N LEU A 264 -27.60 46.90 14.88
CA LEU A 264 -28.91 46.32 14.66
C LEU A 264 -29.83 46.53 15.86
N ARG A 265 -29.30 46.45 17.10
CA ARG A 265 -30.06 46.69 18.33
C ARG A 265 -30.54 48.14 18.45
N GLU A 266 -29.78 49.11 17.91
CA GLU A 266 -30.22 50.51 17.78
C GLU A 266 -31.47 50.64 16.87
N MET A 267 -31.61 49.77 15.87
CA MET A 267 -32.71 49.81 14.89
C MET A 267 -33.90 48.91 15.27
N ASN A 268 -33.63 47.70 15.76
CA ASN A 268 -34.62 46.71 16.12
C ASN A 268 -34.07 45.76 17.23
N PRO A 269 -34.38 46.02 18.50
CA PRO A 269 -33.89 45.24 19.63
C PRO A 269 -34.33 43.77 19.60
N GLU A 270 -35.60 43.50 19.23
CA GLU A 270 -36.14 42.13 19.21
C GLU A 270 -35.42 41.24 18.19
N ILE A 271 -35.09 41.78 17.01
CA ILE A 271 -34.33 41.03 16.00
C ILE A 271 -32.89 40.81 16.48
N ALA A 272 -32.23 41.84 17.02
CA ALA A 272 -30.86 41.72 17.49
C ALA A 272 -30.69 40.68 18.61
N ASP A 273 -31.62 40.62 19.56
CA ASP A 273 -31.57 39.68 20.68
C ASP A 273 -31.89 38.22 20.26
N SER A 274 -32.45 38.02 19.06
CA SER A 274 -32.70 36.69 18.48
C SER A 274 -31.51 36.13 17.69
N LEU A 275 -30.47 36.93 17.43
CA LEU A 275 -29.34 36.58 16.57
C LEU A 275 -28.07 36.37 17.39
N ASN A 276 -27.35 35.28 17.11
CA ASN A 276 -26.04 35.00 17.70
C ASN A 276 -24.99 34.85 16.59
N PRO A 277 -23.79 35.44 16.72
CA PRO A 277 -22.70 35.19 15.80
C PRO A 277 -22.28 33.72 15.85
N VAL A 278 -22.21 33.07 14.69
CA VAL A 278 -21.67 31.71 14.57
C VAL A 278 -20.31 31.82 13.87
N ILE A 279 -19.25 31.73 14.67
CA ILE A 279 -17.87 31.72 14.16
C ILE A 279 -17.37 30.27 14.23
N PRO A 280 -16.96 29.68 13.11
CA PRO A 280 -16.43 28.32 13.10
C PRO A 280 -15.16 28.23 13.95
N PRO A 281 -15.00 27.18 14.77
CA PRO A 281 -13.81 27.00 15.58
C PRO A 281 -12.58 26.72 14.69
N SER A 282 -11.39 27.07 15.16
CA SER A 282 -10.15 27.08 14.36
C SER A 282 -9.78 25.73 13.75
N ASP A 283 -10.13 24.65 14.44
CA ASP A 283 -9.97 23.25 14.05
C ASP A 283 -10.91 22.82 12.90
N SER A 284 -11.98 23.57 12.64
CA SER A 284 -12.91 23.30 11.53
C SER A 284 -12.47 23.93 10.19
N LEU A 285 -11.43 24.77 10.20
CA LEU A 285 -10.92 25.45 9.01
C LEU A 285 -10.13 24.50 8.11
N LYS A 286 -10.55 24.39 6.84
CA LYS A 286 -9.89 23.55 5.83
C LYS A 286 -8.77 24.31 5.12
N TRP A 287 -7.64 24.51 5.78
CA TRP A 287 -6.50 25.25 5.20
C TRP A 287 -5.96 24.66 3.89
N SER A 288 -6.08 23.35 3.70
CA SER A 288 -5.74 22.69 2.43
C SER A 288 -6.57 23.18 1.24
N ASP A 289 -7.80 23.65 1.46
CA ASP A 289 -8.67 24.16 0.40
C ASP A 289 -8.12 25.45 -0.24
N VAL A 290 -7.33 26.23 0.51
CA VAL A 290 -6.67 27.44 0.02
C VAL A 290 -5.63 27.12 -1.07
N PHE A 291 -5.03 25.94 -1.01
CA PHE A 291 -3.94 25.52 -1.91
C PHE A 291 -4.40 24.56 -3.02
N LYS A 292 -5.71 24.30 -3.15
CA LYS A 292 -6.28 23.40 -4.18
C LYS A 292 -5.98 23.81 -5.63
N LYS A 293 -5.57 25.06 -5.86
CA LYS A 293 -5.24 25.59 -7.21
C LYS A 293 -3.73 25.65 -7.49
N VAL A 294 -2.89 25.15 -6.59
CA VAL A 294 -1.44 25.05 -6.83
C VAL A 294 -1.24 24.17 -8.06
N SER A 295 -0.69 24.75 -9.12
CA SER A 295 -0.41 24.08 -10.38
C SER A 295 0.88 24.63 -10.98
N ILE A 296 1.57 23.79 -11.74
CA ILE A 296 2.70 24.21 -12.57
C ILE A 296 2.12 24.55 -13.94
N ALA A 297 2.42 25.74 -14.47
CA ALA A 297 2.05 26.14 -15.82
C ALA A 297 3.30 26.13 -16.72
N GLY A 298 3.13 25.75 -17.99
CA GLY A 298 4.18 25.88 -18.99
C GLY A 298 4.15 27.25 -19.68
N ASP A 299 4.91 27.39 -20.76
CA ASP A 299 4.86 28.59 -21.61
C ASP A 299 3.41 28.95 -22.00
N GLU A 300 3.09 30.25 -21.99
CA GLU A 300 1.76 30.82 -22.28
C GLU A 300 0.65 30.46 -21.28
N ASP A 301 0.99 30.19 -20.02
CA ASP A 301 0.05 29.82 -18.94
C ASP A 301 -0.76 28.54 -19.25
N ILE A 302 -0.32 27.73 -20.21
CA ILE A 302 -1.00 26.48 -20.56
C ILE A 302 -0.87 25.53 -19.37
N PRO A 303 -2.01 25.14 -18.74
CA PRO A 303 -2.00 24.22 -17.63
C PRO A 303 -1.36 22.89 -18.02
N ILE A 304 -0.55 22.35 -17.13
CA ILE A 304 0.28 21.17 -17.42
C ILE A 304 -0.55 19.90 -17.64
N ASN A 305 -1.78 19.85 -17.11
CA ASN A 305 -2.77 18.82 -17.43
C ASN A 305 -3.24 18.84 -18.89
N LYS A 306 -3.03 19.95 -19.62
CA LYS A 306 -3.28 20.05 -21.07
C LYS A 306 -2.07 19.68 -21.93
N ARG A 307 -0.93 19.31 -21.30
CA ARG A 307 0.26 18.83 -22.03
C ARG A 307 0.14 17.32 -22.30
N GLY A 308 0.84 16.85 -23.33
CA GLY A 308 0.83 15.44 -23.73
C GLY A 308 1.30 14.52 -22.61
N SER A 309 0.85 13.26 -22.64
CA SER A 309 1.12 12.25 -21.59
C SER A 309 2.60 12.20 -21.20
N GLY A 310 3.53 12.16 -22.15
CA GLY A 310 4.97 12.13 -21.88
C GLY A 310 5.47 13.26 -20.95
N VAL A 311 4.94 14.48 -21.08
CA VAL A 311 5.30 15.62 -20.20
C VAL A 311 4.75 15.38 -18.80
N LYS A 312 3.48 14.94 -18.68
CA LYS A 312 2.85 14.61 -17.38
C LYS A 312 3.71 13.63 -16.57
N ARG A 313 4.23 12.58 -17.22
CA ARG A 313 5.05 11.55 -16.57
C ARG A 313 6.46 12.03 -16.24
N LEU A 314 7.07 12.90 -17.05
CA LEU A 314 8.35 13.53 -16.70
C LEU A 314 8.24 14.39 -15.44
N ILE A 315 7.09 15.05 -15.22
CA ILE A 315 6.84 15.79 -13.97
C ILE A 315 6.67 14.85 -12.81
N LEU A 316 5.93 13.74 -12.98
CA LEU A 316 5.78 12.73 -11.94
C LEU A 316 7.16 12.14 -11.54
N LEU A 317 7.98 11.78 -12.52
CA LEU A 317 9.37 11.37 -12.30
C LEU A 317 10.18 12.45 -11.57
N SER A 318 10.07 13.71 -12.02
CA SER A 318 10.79 14.83 -11.41
C SER A 318 10.34 15.10 -9.97
N PHE A 319 9.05 14.93 -9.69
CA PHE A 319 8.48 15.02 -8.35
C PHE A 319 9.09 13.96 -7.44
N PHE A 320 9.09 12.69 -7.82
CA PHE A 320 9.66 11.63 -6.98
C PHE A 320 11.16 11.82 -6.75
N ARG A 321 11.90 12.29 -7.77
CA ARG A 321 13.32 12.65 -7.60
C ARG A 321 13.52 13.81 -6.62
N ALA A 322 12.76 14.88 -6.78
CA ALA A 322 12.84 16.04 -5.89
C ALA A 322 12.44 15.67 -4.45
N GLU A 323 11.44 14.82 -4.29
CA GLU A 323 10.96 14.37 -2.99
C GLU A 323 11.97 13.44 -2.30
N ALA A 324 12.64 12.55 -3.04
CA ALA A 324 13.75 11.75 -2.53
C ALA A 324 14.89 12.64 -2.02
N GLU A 325 15.27 13.67 -2.80
CA GLU A 325 16.30 14.64 -2.40
C GLU A 325 15.88 15.49 -1.19
N ARG A 326 14.60 15.85 -1.09
CA ARG A 326 14.06 16.61 0.04
C ARG A 326 14.05 15.77 1.31
N ARG A 327 13.52 14.53 1.25
CA ARG A 327 13.41 13.64 2.41
C ARG A 327 14.77 13.22 2.99
N ARG A 328 15.82 13.16 2.17
CA ARG A 328 17.20 12.96 2.66
C ARG A 328 17.78 14.18 3.40
N ARG A 329 17.26 15.39 3.14
CA ARG A 329 17.74 16.64 3.75
C ARG A 329 16.97 17.02 5.01
N ASP A 330 15.66 16.88 4.95
CA ASP A 330 14.76 17.29 6.01
C ASP A 330 14.76 16.26 7.16
N ARG A 331 14.82 16.73 8.40
CA ARG A 331 14.61 15.88 9.58
C ARG A 331 13.14 15.91 9.98
N ASN A 332 12.63 14.83 10.57
CA ASN A 332 11.22 14.69 11.00
C ASN A 332 10.19 14.78 9.87
N VAL A 333 10.47 14.18 8.71
CA VAL A 333 9.47 14.03 7.65
C VAL A 333 8.36 13.05 8.08
N PRO A 334 7.09 13.38 7.78
CA PRO A 334 5.97 12.51 8.13
C PRO A 334 6.03 11.19 7.38
N SER A 335 5.53 10.13 8.02
CA SER A 335 5.44 8.81 7.42
C SER A 335 4.48 8.80 6.25
N VAL A 336 4.90 8.22 5.12
CA VAL A 336 4.11 8.18 3.89
C VAL A 336 4.22 6.81 3.21
N ILE A 337 3.13 6.41 2.56
CA ILE A 337 3.05 5.29 1.64
C ILE A 337 2.64 5.86 0.28
N TYR A 338 3.54 5.81 -0.69
CA TYR A 338 3.26 6.13 -2.08
C TYR A 338 2.73 4.89 -2.79
N ALA A 339 1.48 4.95 -3.24
CA ALA A 339 0.86 3.89 -4.02
C ALA A 339 0.78 4.32 -5.49
N ILE A 340 1.44 3.59 -6.39
CA ILE A 340 1.60 4.01 -7.79
C ILE A 340 1.10 2.91 -8.72
N GLU A 341 0.07 3.22 -9.49
CA GLU A 341 -0.50 2.31 -10.47
C GLU A 341 0.22 2.45 -11.82
N GLU A 342 0.76 1.34 -12.33
CA GLU A 342 1.40 1.23 -13.64
C GLU A 342 2.29 2.44 -14.03
N PRO A 343 3.35 2.71 -13.24
CA PRO A 343 4.24 3.85 -13.47
C PRO A 343 4.88 3.86 -14.87
N GLU A 344 4.95 2.73 -15.55
CA GLU A 344 5.44 2.56 -16.92
C GLU A 344 4.50 3.06 -18.03
N THR A 345 3.22 3.31 -17.75
CA THR A 345 2.22 3.45 -18.81
C THR A 345 2.54 4.63 -19.72
N SER A 346 2.61 4.34 -21.03
CA SER A 346 3.05 5.28 -22.08
C SER A 346 4.48 5.83 -21.92
N GLN A 347 5.39 5.11 -21.25
CA GLN A 347 6.81 5.49 -21.12
C GLN A 347 7.74 4.69 -22.02
N HIS A 348 8.76 5.37 -22.58
CA HIS A 348 9.88 4.72 -23.23
C HIS A 348 10.72 3.94 -22.20
N THR A 349 11.30 2.79 -22.59
CA THR A 349 12.11 1.91 -21.74
C THR A 349 13.16 2.65 -20.89
N ALA A 350 13.85 3.62 -21.47
CA ALA A 350 14.85 4.43 -20.76
C ALA A 350 14.25 5.19 -19.56
N HIS A 351 13.03 5.73 -19.70
CA HIS A 351 12.35 6.45 -18.62
C HIS A 351 11.77 5.52 -17.57
N GLN A 352 11.30 4.32 -17.97
CA GLN A 352 10.88 3.29 -17.01
C GLN A 352 12.03 2.91 -16.06
N LYS A 353 13.25 2.75 -16.59
CA LYS A 353 14.45 2.49 -15.79
C LYS A 353 14.82 3.65 -14.87
N MET A 354 14.72 4.89 -15.35
CA MET A 354 14.97 6.07 -14.51
C MET A 354 13.95 6.19 -13.38
N LEU A 355 12.69 5.89 -13.67
CA LEU A 355 11.59 5.95 -12.72
C LEU A 355 11.74 4.91 -11.62
N ILE A 356 11.95 3.64 -11.96
CA ILE A 356 12.09 2.60 -10.94
C ILE A 356 13.32 2.83 -10.04
N ARG A 357 14.42 3.37 -10.58
CA ARG A 357 15.59 3.77 -9.78
C ARG A 357 15.28 4.92 -8.82
N ALA A 358 14.54 5.94 -9.28
CA ALA A 358 14.11 7.03 -8.41
C ALA A 358 13.19 6.54 -7.29
N LEU A 359 12.30 5.58 -7.57
CA LEU A 359 11.43 4.97 -6.57
C LEU A 359 12.24 4.12 -5.57
N LEU A 360 13.17 3.29 -6.03
CA LEU A 360 14.09 2.56 -5.13
C LEU A 360 14.87 3.52 -4.22
N GLU A 361 15.40 4.61 -4.78
CA GLU A 361 16.11 5.62 -4.00
C GLU A 361 15.22 6.32 -2.95
N LEU A 362 13.94 6.51 -3.28
CA LEU A 362 12.94 7.11 -2.40
C LEU A 362 12.50 6.13 -1.30
N SER A 363 12.37 4.84 -1.59
CA SER A 363 12.00 3.82 -0.60
C SER A 363 13.06 3.61 0.48
N GLU A 364 14.33 3.92 0.19
CA GLU A 364 15.40 3.91 1.18
C GLU A 364 15.41 5.16 2.08
N SER A 365 14.53 6.14 1.84
CA SER A 365 14.41 7.32 2.70
C SER A 365 13.58 7.03 3.94
N ASP A 366 13.92 7.67 5.06
CA ASP A 366 13.21 7.48 6.33
C ASP A 366 11.70 7.71 6.20
N ASN A 367 10.93 6.92 6.94
CA ASN A 367 9.46 7.00 7.00
C ASN A 367 8.79 6.98 5.62
N THR A 368 9.34 6.23 4.66
CA THR A 368 8.81 6.15 3.29
C THR A 368 8.62 4.69 2.88
N GLN A 369 7.43 4.39 2.37
CA GLN A 369 7.17 3.13 1.68
C GLN A 369 6.57 3.39 0.31
N ILE A 370 6.83 2.49 -0.62
CA ILE A 370 6.32 2.52 -1.98
C ILE A 370 5.64 1.19 -2.27
N ILE A 371 4.40 1.25 -2.73
CA ILE A 371 3.66 0.11 -3.24
C ILE A 371 3.30 0.42 -4.68
N LEU A 372 3.73 -0.39 -5.64
CA LEU A 372 3.42 -0.17 -7.04
C LEU A 372 2.84 -1.40 -7.71
N THR A 373 2.05 -1.19 -8.75
CA THR A 373 1.60 -2.26 -9.65
C THR A 373 2.36 -2.12 -10.96
N THR A 374 2.78 -3.23 -11.57
CA THR A 374 3.45 -3.17 -12.86
C THR A 374 3.13 -4.39 -13.73
N HIS A 375 3.09 -4.12 -15.02
CA HIS A 375 3.06 -5.04 -16.13
C HIS A 375 4.34 -4.99 -16.97
N SER A 376 5.30 -4.13 -16.62
CA SER A 376 6.51 -3.92 -17.38
C SER A 376 7.59 -4.94 -17.03
N PRO A 377 8.01 -5.78 -18.00
CA PRO A 377 9.19 -6.63 -17.85
C PRO A 377 10.46 -5.82 -17.57
N VAL A 378 10.52 -4.57 -18.05
CA VAL A 378 11.67 -3.67 -17.85
C VAL A 378 11.78 -3.24 -16.39
N ILE A 379 10.64 -2.92 -15.75
CA ILE A 379 10.61 -2.54 -14.32
C ILE A 379 10.95 -3.74 -13.46
N ILE A 380 10.34 -4.90 -13.72
CA ILE A 380 10.62 -6.13 -12.97
C ILE A 380 12.10 -6.49 -13.06
N LYS A 381 12.72 -6.32 -14.25
CA LYS A 381 14.15 -6.58 -14.47
C LYS A 381 15.11 -5.68 -13.67
N GLU A 382 14.64 -4.58 -13.07
CA GLU A 382 15.46 -3.70 -12.21
C GLU A 382 15.17 -3.91 -10.71
N LEU A 383 14.27 -4.83 -10.35
CA LEU A 383 13.85 -5.09 -8.97
C LEU A 383 14.48 -6.37 -8.40
N ALA A 384 14.69 -6.39 -7.08
CA ALA A 384 15.07 -7.59 -6.33
C ALA A 384 13.82 -8.42 -5.95
N PHE A 385 14.00 -9.72 -5.68
CA PHE A 385 12.89 -10.64 -5.42
C PHE A 385 12.05 -10.29 -4.20
N ASN A 386 12.67 -9.78 -3.14
CA ASN A 386 11.98 -9.29 -1.95
C ASN A 386 11.04 -8.11 -2.27
N HIS A 387 11.28 -7.36 -3.35
CA HIS A 387 10.38 -6.31 -3.81
C HIS A 387 9.14 -6.84 -4.53
N LEU A 388 9.10 -8.12 -4.93
CA LEU A 388 8.05 -8.64 -5.81
C LEU A 388 7.01 -9.45 -5.03
N ARG A 389 5.74 -9.22 -5.34
CA ARG A 389 4.59 -10.02 -4.87
C ARG A 389 3.77 -10.42 -6.08
N LEU A 390 3.68 -11.72 -6.33
CA LEU A 390 3.02 -12.28 -7.50
C LEU A 390 1.59 -12.66 -7.14
N ILE A 391 0.63 -12.14 -7.91
CA ILE A 391 -0.79 -12.46 -7.76
C ILE A 391 -1.16 -13.52 -8.80
N LEU A 392 -1.58 -14.68 -8.33
CA LEU A 392 -1.95 -15.83 -9.15
C LEU A 392 -3.39 -16.26 -8.87
N LEU A 393 -3.93 -17.05 -9.80
CA LEU A 393 -5.19 -17.77 -9.60
C LEU A 393 -4.86 -19.25 -9.36
N GLU A 394 -5.11 -19.73 -8.15
CA GLU A 394 -4.95 -21.14 -7.75
C GLU A 394 -6.31 -21.69 -7.34
N ASP A 395 -6.75 -22.77 -7.99
CA ASP A 395 -8.06 -23.41 -7.75
C ASP A 395 -9.26 -22.44 -7.75
N GLY A 396 -9.20 -21.42 -8.62
CA GLY A 396 -10.24 -20.38 -8.74
C GLY A 396 -10.18 -19.30 -7.67
N ASN A 397 -9.26 -19.39 -6.70
CA ASN A 397 -9.01 -18.38 -5.69
C ASN A 397 -7.76 -17.56 -6.04
N LYS A 398 -7.78 -16.28 -5.65
CA LYS A 398 -6.62 -15.41 -5.82
C LYS A 398 -5.69 -15.60 -4.63
N VAL A 399 -4.42 -15.88 -4.91
CA VAL A 399 -3.35 -15.96 -3.90
C VAL A 399 -2.28 -14.93 -4.21
N VAL A 400 -1.63 -14.42 -3.17
CA VAL A 400 -0.50 -13.48 -3.31
C VAL A 400 0.72 -14.13 -2.70
N ASN A 401 1.66 -14.51 -3.57
CA ASN A 401 2.86 -15.22 -3.16
C ASN A 401 4.06 -14.27 -3.16
N SER A 402 4.89 -14.37 -2.14
CA SER A 402 6.24 -13.82 -2.21
C SER A 402 7.04 -14.61 -3.23
N ILE A 403 7.84 -13.93 -4.05
CA ILE A 403 8.67 -14.63 -5.02
C ILE A 403 9.86 -15.23 -4.29
N LEU A 404 9.77 -16.54 -4.01
CA LEU A 404 10.88 -17.32 -3.51
C LEU A 404 11.88 -17.61 -4.62
N SER A 405 13.09 -17.92 -4.21
CA SER A 405 14.15 -18.37 -5.11
C SER A 405 13.87 -19.76 -5.67
N GLY A 406 13.39 -19.86 -6.91
CA GLY A 406 13.28 -21.13 -7.68
C GLY A 406 12.27 -21.03 -8.82
N GLN A 407 12.63 -21.26 -10.10
CA GLN A 407 12.80 -22.59 -10.74
C GLN A 407 14.14 -22.78 -11.46
N LEU A 408 15.07 -21.86 -11.23
CA LEU A 408 16.51 -21.98 -11.41
C LEU A 408 17.15 -21.82 -10.01
N PRO A 409 18.41 -22.24 -9.76
CA PRO A 409 19.08 -22.18 -8.45
C PRO A 409 19.19 -20.76 -7.89
N TYR A 410 18.85 -19.77 -8.73
CA TYR A 410 18.45 -18.42 -8.39
C TYR A 410 17.13 -18.11 -9.14
N PRO A 411 16.16 -17.40 -8.54
CA PRO A 411 14.98 -16.95 -9.27
C PRO A 411 15.47 -16.00 -10.36
N SER A 412 14.98 -16.15 -11.59
CA SER A 412 15.31 -15.22 -12.66
C SER A 412 14.17 -14.29 -12.95
N LEU A 413 14.50 -13.08 -13.38
CA LEU A 413 13.49 -12.08 -13.75
C LEU A 413 12.72 -12.52 -15.00
N ASN A 414 13.31 -13.39 -15.83
CA ASN A 414 12.61 -14.01 -16.94
C ASN A 414 11.58 -15.06 -16.47
N GLU A 415 11.89 -15.86 -15.44
CA GLU A 415 10.93 -16.78 -14.81
C GLU A 415 9.74 -16.02 -14.23
N VAL A 416 10.02 -14.90 -13.55
CA VAL A 416 8.97 -14.02 -13.01
C VAL A 416 8.08 -13.49 -14.13
N ASN A 417 8.67 -12.97 -15.21
CA ASN A 417 7.91 -12.45 -16.35
C ASN A 417 7.07 -13.54 -17.03
N TYR A 418 7.63 -14.74 -17.22
CA TYR A 418 6.89 -15.88 -17.76
C TYR A 418 5.71 -16.26 -16.86
N THR A 419 5.93 -16.38 -15.55
CA THR A 419 4.88 -16.80 -14.61
C THR A 419 3.79 -15.72 -14.47
N ALA A 420 4.17 -14.44 -14.50
CA ALA A 420 3.26 -13.31 -14.37
C ALA A 420 2.44 -13.03 -15.63
N PHE A 421 3.06 -13.11 -16.81
CA PHE A 421 2.52 -12.60 -18.06
C PHE A 421 2.50 -13.62 -19.20
N GLU A 422 2.93 -14.86 -18.97
CA GLU A 422 3.13 -15.87 -20.02
C GLU A 422 4.09 -15.39 -21.11
N GLU A 423 5.05 -14.52 -20.75
CA GLU A 423 6.01 -13.94 -21.67
C GLU A 423 7.04 -14.99 -22.13
N ILE A 424 6.92 -15.41 -23.38
CA ILE A 424 7.79 -16.40 -24.02
C ILE A 424 8.95 -15.64 -24.69
N THR A 425 10.18 -15.82 -24.19
CA THR A 425 11.36 -15.09 -24.69
C THR A 425 12.52 -16.03 -25.00
N GLU A 426 13.37 -15.63 -25.95
CA GLU A 426 14.61 -16.33 -26.28
C GLU A 426 15.60 -16.31 -25.10
N GLU A 427 15.59 -15.24 -24.31
CA GLU A 427 16.38 -15.10 -23.08
C GLU A 427 15.99 -16.15 -22.04
N TYR A 428 14.69 -16.31 -21.77
CA TYR A 428 14.22 -17.31 -20.79
C TYR A 428 14.55 -18.74 -21.25
N HIS A 429 14.35 -19.04 -22.54
CA HIS A 429 14.76 -20.31 -23.13
C HIS A 429 16.26 -20.57 -22.94
N ASN A 430 17.08 -19.56 -23.24
CA ASN A 430 18.53 -19.65 -23.08
C ASN A 430 18.97 -19.86 -21.63
N GLU A 431 18.21 -19.33 -20.68
CA GLU A 431 18.46 -19.44 -19.25
C GLU A 431 18.15 -20.84 -18.73
N LEU A 432 16.98 -21.39 -19.06
CA LEU A 432 16.60 -22.77 -18.75
C LEU A 432 17.59 -23.77 -19.36
N TYR A 433 18.00 -23.56 -20.62
CA TYR A 433 19.00 -24.40 -21.27
C TYR A 433 20.36 -24.31 -20.57
N GLY A 434 20.79 -23.09 -20.24
CA GLY A 434 22.06 -22.85 -19.55
C GLY A 434 22.12 -23.52 -18.17
N PHE A 435 20.99 -23.57 -17.46
CA PHE A 435 20.87 -24.31 -16.21
C PHE A 435 20.96 -25.83 -16.38
N LEU A 436 20.25 -26.39 -17.35
CA LEU A 436 20.37 -27.82 -17.66
C LEU A 436 21.82 -28.19 -18.01
N GLU A 437 22.55 -27.31 -18.69
CA GLU A 437 23.99 -27.47 -18.96
C GLU A 437 24.83 -27.37 -17.68
N SER A 438 24.58 -26.39 -16.80
CA SER A 438 25.38 -26.16 -15.59
C SER A 438 25.25 -27.28 -14.56
N GLU A 439 24.05 -27.86 -14.43
CA GLU A 439 23.78 -28.99 -13.51
C GLU A 439 24.16 -30.35 -14.12
N GLY A 440 24.63 -30.38 -15.36
CA GLY A 440 24.95 -31.63 -16.06
C GLY A 440 23.73 -32.47 -16.47
N LEU A 441 22.51 -31.95 -16.29
CA LEU A 441 21.24 -32.61 -16.60
C LEU A 441 20.93 -32.65 -18.11
N ILE A 442 21.65 -31.88 -18.91
CA ILE A 442 21.34 -31.70 -20.34
C ILE A 442 21.39 -33.00 -21.16
N ASN A 443 22.22 -33.97 -20.78
CA ASN A 443 22.29 -35.25 -21.49
C ASN A 443 21.10 -36.15 -21.15
N ASP A 444 20.70 -36.17 -19.89
CA ASP A 444 19.54 -36.94 -19.42
C ASP A 444 18.25 -36.35 -19.99
N TYR A 445 18.14 -35.02 -20.02
CA TYR A 445 17.04 -34.31 -20.66
C TYR A 445 16.88 -34.68 -22.14
N LYS A 446 17.97 -34.86 -22.89
CA LYS A 446 17.91 -35.21 -24.32
C LYS A 446 17.40 -36.63 -24.56
N ASN A 447 17.56 -37.52 -23.59
CA ASN A 447 17.33 -38.94 -23.80
C ASN A 447 15.86 -39.24 -24.13
N GLY A 448 15.63 -39.95 -25.23
CA GLY A 448 14.28 -40.35 -25.65
C GLY A 448 13.41 -39.24 -26.27
N LYS A 449 13.93 -38.03 -26.50
CA LYS A 449 13.18 -36.95 -27.16
C LYS A 449 13.30 -37.02 -28.69
N ASP A 450 12.24 -36.60 -29.37
CA ASP A 450 12.22 -36.48 -30.83
C ASP A 450 13.25 -35.46 -31.33
N THR A 451 13.78 -35.73 -32.52
CA THR A 451 14.82 -34.91 -33.16
C THR A 451 14.33 -34.29 -34.46
N ILE A 452 14.87 -33.11 -34.75
CA ILE A 452 14.61 -32.29 -35.92
C ILE A 452 15.94 -32.14 -36.65
N GLU A 453 15.87 -32.14 -37.99
CA GLU A 453 17.02 -31.91 -38.83
C GLU A 453 17.54 -30.48 -38.70
N TYR A 454 18.84 -30.33 -38.44
CA TYR A 454 19.54 -29.05 -38.36
C TYR A 454 20.74 -29.02 -39.30
N ILE A 455 20.73 -28.09 -40.26
CA ILE A 455 21.81 -27.84 -41.20
C ILE A 455 22.80 -26.86 -40.58
N ARG A 456 23.95 -27.35 -40.14
CA ARG A 456 25.03 -26.55 -39.56
C ARG A 456 25.93 -25.95 -40.64
N GLN A 457 26.02 -24.63 -40.66
CA GLN A 457 26.99 -23.91 -41.48
C GLN A 457 28.40 -24.02 -40.88
N ARG A 458 29.40 -24.31 -41.72
CA ARG A 458 30.81 -24.46 -41.32
C ARG A 458 31.68 -23.55 -42.16
N ARG A 459 32.57 -22.79 -41.51
CA ARG A 459 33.46 -21.86 -42.20
C ARG A 459 34.37 -22.63 -43.18
N ASN A 460 34.30 -22.29 -44.47
CA ASN A 460 35.08 -22.89 -45.55
C ASN A 460 34.93 -24.42 -45.69
N ARG A 461 33.78 -25.00 -45.29
CA ARG A 461 33.46 -26.42 -45.47
C ARG A 461 32.00 -26.58 -45.91
N PRO A 462 31.63 -27.71 -46.55
CA PRO A 462 30.22 -28.03 -46.80
C PRO A 462 29.39 -28.01 -45.51
N THR A 463 28.10 -27.71 -45.65
CA THR A 463 27.14 -27.80 -44.55
C THR A 463 27.09 -29.23 -44.01
N LEU A 464 26.85 -29.38 -42.70
CA LEU A 464 26.61 -30.68 -42.08
C LEU A 464 25.18 -30.76 -41.57
N THR A 465 24.47 -31.80 -41.96
CA THR A 465 23.18 -32.14 -41.37
C THR A 465 23.37 -32.89 -40.05
N GLU A 466 22.83 -32.35 -38.96
CA GLU A 466 22.83 -32.92 -37.61
C GLU A 466 21.37 -33.15 -37.17
N GLN A 467 21.11 -34.13 -36.30
CA GLN A 467 19.82 -34.31 -35.66
C GLN A 467 19.87 -33.68 -34.27
N LYS A 468 18.91 -32.80 -33.96
CA LYS A 468 18.86 -32.04 -32.69
C LYS A 468 17.48 -32.12 -32.09
N ILE A 469 17.37 -32.25 -30.77
CA ILE A 469 16.08 -32.10 -30.10
C ILE A 469 15.56 -30.67 -30.29
N LEU A 470 14.25 -30.46 -30.16
CA LEU A 470 13.61 -29.15 -30.32
C LEU A 470 14.34 -28.03 -29.54
N THR A 471 14.71 -28.31 -28.30
CA THR A 471 15.43 -27.37 -27.44
C THR A 471 16.81 -26.98 -28.00
N GLU A 472 17.58 -27.94 -28.50
CA GLU A 472 18.88 -27.67 -29.13
C GLU A 472 18.75 -26.96 -30.47
N TYR A 473 17.72 -27.32 -31.25
CA TYR A 473 17.39 -26.67 -32.51
C TYR A 473 17.16 -25.17 -32.31
N ILE A 474 16.35 -24.81 -31.31
CA ILE A 474 16.07 -23.42 -30.94
C ILE A 474 17.34 -22.72 -30.43
N ARG A 475 18.03 -23.32 -29.44
CA ARG A 475 19.29 -22.77 -28.88
C ARG A 475 20.32 -22.44 -29.96
N HIS A 476 20.56 -23.38 -30.88
CA HIS A 476 21.50 -23.20 -31.96
C HIS A 476 21.09 -22.07 -32.92
N GLN A 477 19.81 -21.87 -33.17
CA GLN A 477 19.32 -20.78 -34.00
C GLN A 477 19.38 -19.42 -33.30
N ILE A 478 19.25 -19.37 -31.97
CA ILE A 478 19.42 -18.13 -31.19
C ILE A 478 20.90 -17.70 -31.20
N HIS A 479 21.84 -18.64 -31.02
CA HIS A 479 23.28 -18.35 -30.95
C HIS A 479 23.98 -18.23 -32.31
N HIS A 480 23.38 -18.75 -33.38
CA HIS A 480 23.88 -18.64 -34.75
C HIS A 480 22.85 -17.99 -35.69
N PRO A 481 22.49 -16.71 -35.47
CA PRO A 481 21.51 -16.01 -36.30
C PRO A 481 21.96 -15.85 -37.76
N GLU A 482 23.26 -15.97 -38.03
CA GLU A 482 23.84 -15.94 -39.38
C GLU A 482 23.49 -17.18 -40.22
N ASN A 483 23.09 -18.29 -39.59
CA ASN A 483 22.81 -19.55 -40.28
C ASN A 483 21.36 -19.61 -40.80
N THR A 484 21.15 -19.18 -42.04
CA THR A 484 19.82 -19.12 -42.68
C THR A 484 19.40 -20.42 -43.38
N HIS A 485 20.11 -21.54 -43.18
CA HIS A 485 19.81 -22.82 -43.85
C HIS A 485 18.66 -23.60 -43.17
N ASN A 486 18.21 -23.15 -42.00
CA ASN A 486 17.18 -23.81 -41.20
C ASN A 486 15.92 -22.94 -41.17
N LEU A 487 14.75 -23.58 -41.08
CA LEU A 487 13.51 -22.85 -40.88
C LEU A 487 13.51 -22.21 -39.48
N ARG A 488 13.26 -20.90 -39.39
CA ARG A 488 13.18 -20.23 -38.08
C ARG A 488 12.10 -20.91 -37.24
N PHE A 489 12.43 -21.21 -35.98
CA PHE A 489 11.46 -21.79 -35.06
C PHE A 489 10.27 -20.85 -34.85
N SER A 490 9.09 -21.42 -34.64
CA SER A 490 7.88 -20.64 -34.34
C SER A 490 7.77 -20.30 -32.85
N GLU A 491 6.91 -19.34 -32.52
CA GLU A 491 6.57 -19.01 -31.13
C GLU A 491 5.97 -20.21 -30.37
N VAL A 492 5.18 -21.04 -31.07
CA VAL A 492 4.64 -22.30 -30.53
C VAL A 492 5.76 -23.27 -30.15
N GLN A 493 6.76 -23.42 -31.02
CA GLN A 493 7.94 -24.26 -30.76
C GLN A 493 8.79 -23.73 -29.60
N LEU A 494 8.94 -22.40 -29.50
CA LEU A 494 9.64 -21.77 -28.38
C LEU A 494 8.93 -22.01 -27.04
N SER A 495 7.60 -21.82 -27.02
CA SER A 495 6.74 -22.10 -25.88
C SER A 495 6.79 -23.56 -25.44
N GLU A 496 6.65 -24.48 -26.41
CA GLU A 496 6.74 -25.92 -26.16
C GLU A 496 8.09 -26.30 -25.56
N SER A 497 9.18 -25.77 -26.12
CA SER A 497 10.53 -26.05 -25.63
C SER A 497 10.76 -25.54 -24.20
N ILE A 498 10.28 -24.32 -23.88
CA ILE A 498 10.31 -23.76 -22.53
C ILE A 498 9.50 -24.64 -21.57
N GLY A 499 8.27 -24.99 -21.94
CA GLY A 499 7.40 -25.85 -21.12
C GLY A 499 8.02 -27.21 -20.83
N LEU A 500 8.59 -27.86 -21.85
CA LEU A 500 9.28 -29.14 -21.70
C LEU A 500 10.49 -29.06 -20.75
N MET A 501 11.27 -27.97 -20.81
CA MET A 501 12.39 -27.77 -19.88
C MET A 501 11.89 -27.54 -18.45
N ARG A 502 10.87 -26.70 -18.25
CA ARG A 502 10.30 -26.43 -16.91
C ARG A 502 9.73 -27.68 -16.26
N VAL A 503 8.96 -28.49 -17.01
CA VAL A 503 8.41 -29.76 -16.49
C VAL A 503 9.54 -30.68 -16.05
N TYR A 504 10.56 -30.87 -16.91
CA TYR A 504 11.68 -31.73 -16.57
C TYR A 504 12.47 -31.22 -15.36
N ILE A 505 12.76 -29.93 -15.28
CA ILE A 505 13.47 -29.33 -14.13
C ILE A 505 12.67 -29.51 -12.85
N ASN A 506 11.34 -29.36 -12.90
CA ASN A 506 10.47 -29.58 -11.75
C ASN A 506 10.44 -31.05 -11.31
N GLU A 507 10.62 -32.02 -12.22
CA GLU A 507 10.70 -33.45 -11.88
C GLU A 507 12.04 -33.84 -11.23
N GLN A 508 13.08 -33.02 -11.34
CA GLN A 508 14.38 -33.26 -10.72
C GLN A 508 14.51 -32.66 -9.30
N ASN A 509 13.59 -31.79 -8.90
CA ASN A 509 13.50 -31.18 -7.56
C ASN A 509 12.45 -31.91 -6.72
#